data_AF-A0A562V3I9-F1
#
_entry.id   AF-A0A562V3I9-F1
#
_cell.length_a   1.000
_cell.length_b   1.000
_cell.length_c   1.000
_cell.angle_alpha   90.00
_cell.angle_beta   90.00
_cell.angle_gamma   90.00
#
_symmetry.space_group_name_H-M   'P 1'
#
loop_
_entity.id
_entity.type
_entity.pdbx_description
1 polymer ?
#
loop_
_entity_poly.entity_id
_entity_poly.type
_entity_poly.pdbx_seq_one_letter_code
_entity_poly.pdbx_strand_id
1 'polypeptide(L)'
;MTHPIDDYLAGVERRLPGSRRMRAEVVAELRDGLLTAVEERGEDELPRILDEFGSPARVAAGFGPELRLGLVRRGAAQILAVLFATGVAWRCFETVWGTPDSTIPTGWTRPVFLAATGVIEIAPVVAQLAALACLGVVLIAGPGRLLHAAAVVTSVGVVGFGLGALAICVTVAAPHRLETIGLGIPLALLTVGLARRAHRLAADARAARG
;
A
#
# COMPACT_ATOMS: atom_id res chain seq x y z
N MET A 1 32.83 15.91 18.23
CA MET A 1 31.66 16.45 18.94
C MET A 1 30.64 16.75 17.86
N THR A 2 29.49 16.06 17.86
CA THR A 2 28.41 16.37 16.91
C THR A 2 27.85 17.75 17.23
N HIS A 3 27.49 18.52 16.21
CA HIS A 3 26.89 19.84 16.39
C HIS A 3 25.52 19.67 17.08
N PRO A 4 25.10 20.54 18.03
CA PRO A 4 23.83 20.37 18.75
C PRO A 4 22.61 20.27 17.82
N ILE A 5 22.65 20.96 16.67
CA ILE A 5 21.65 20.83 15.60
C ILE A 5 21.59 19.40 15.04
N ASP A 6 22.73 18.75 14.79
CA ASP A 6 22.76 17.40 14.24
C ASP A 6 22.21 16.37 15.25
N ASP A 7 22.51 16.53 16.54
CA ASP A 7 21.97 15.67 17.59
C ASP A 7 20.45 15.85 17.73
N TYR A 8 19.96 17.10 17.62
CA TYR A 8 18.54 17.41 17.58
C TYR A 8 17.83 16.76 16.38
N LEU A 9 18.37 16.95 15.17
CA LEU A 9 17.82 16.39 13.93
C LEU A 9 17.86 14.86 13.92
N ALA A 10 18.93 14.23 14.42
CA ALA A 10 19.00 12.78 14.60
C ALA A 10 17.97 12.29 15.64
N GLY A 11 17.64 13.12 16.63
CA GLY A 11 16.54 12.90 17.55
C GLY A 11 15.18 12.87 16.85
N VAL A 12 14.93 13.80 15.92
CA VAL A 12 13.71 13.88 15.12
C VAL A 12 13.64 12.68 14.16
N GLU A 13 14.69 12.43 13.38
CA GLU A 13 14.75 11.38 12.35
C GLU A 13 14.41 9.98 12.92
N ARG A 14 14.93 9.66 14.11
CA ARG A 14 14.67 8.39 14.80
C ARG A 14 13.20 8.19 15.17
N ARG A 15 12.43 9.27 15.30
CA ARG A 15 11.02 9.26 15.71
C ARG A 15 10.05 9.42 14.55
N LEU A 16 10.52 9.90 13.39
CA LEU A 16 9.68 10.07 12.20
C LEU A 16 9.24 8.70 11.62
N PRO A 17 7.94 8.53 11.33
CA PRO A 17 7.46 7.35 10.61
C PRO A 17 7.83 7.43 9.12
N GLY A 18 7.84 6.27 8.43
CA GLY A 18 8.00 6.20 6.98
C GLY A 18 9.39 5.82 6.50
N SER A 19 9.62 5.97 5.19
CA SER A 19 10.84 5.53 4.51
C SER A 19 12.01 6.48 4.75
N ARG A 20 13.25 5.98 4.60
CA ARG A 20 14.48 6.77 4.77
C ARG A 20 14.47 8.08 3.96
N ARG A 21 13.94 8.03 2.73
CA ARG A 21 13.83 9.22 1.87
C ARG A 21 12.88 10.28 2.43
N MET A 22 11.70 9.90 2.91
CA MET A 22 10.74 10.85 3.49
C MET A 22 11.30 11.49 4.77
N ARG A 23 11.98 10.70 5.60
CA ARG A 23 12.63 11.22 6.80
C ARG A 23 13.72 12.22 6.45
N ALA A 24 14.54 11.91 5.44
CA ALA A 24 15.59 12.81 4.96
C ALA A 24 15.01 14.13 4.42
N GLU A 25 13.90 14.10 3.67
CA GLU A 25 13.22 15.31 3.17
C GLU A 25 12.74 16.19 4.35
N VAL A 26 12.11 15.63 5.38
CA VAL A 26 11.69 16.39 6.58
C VAL A 26 12.88 16.92 7.37
N VAL A 27 13.94 16.12 7.53
CA VAL A 27 15.16 16.54 8.23
C VAL A 27 15.90 17.64 7.49
N ALA A 28 15.90 17.63 6.15
CA ALA A 28 16.47 18.70 5.34
C ALA A 28 15.71 20.01 5.54
N GLU A 29 14.37 19.99 5.45
CA GLU A 29 13.54 21.18 5.68
C GLU A 29 13.75 21.76 7.10
N LEU A 30 13.80 20.89 8.12
CA LEU A 30 14.06 21.30 9.50
C LEU A 30 15.46 21.85 9.69
N ARG A 31 16.46 21.28 9.00
CA ARG A 31 17.83 21.78 9.03
C ARG A 31 17.87 23.19 8.45
N ASP A 32 17.26 23.40 7.29
CA ASP A 32 17.24 24.69 6.62
C ASP A 32 16.57 25.75 7.51
N GLY A 33 15.39 25.44 8.08
CA GLY A 33 14.71 26.35 9.00
C GLY A 33 15.52 26.67 10.28
N LEU A 34 16.24 25.68 10.84
CA LEU A 34 17.12 25.90 11.99
C LEU A 34 18.34 26.76 11.63
N LEU A 35 18.95 26.50 10.47
CA LEU A 35 20.08 27.30 9.99
C LEU A 35 19.66 28.74 9.73
N THR A 36 18.51 28.98 9.10
CA THR A 36 17.96 30.33 8.91
C THR A 36 17.72 31.03 10.25
N ALA A 37 17.13 30.35 11.24
CA ALA A 37 16.93 30.95 12.57
C ALA A 37 18.24 31.32 13.27
N VAL A 38 19.28 30.48 13.12
CA VAL A 38 20.61 30.75 13.66
C VAL A 38 21.29 31.90 12.91
N GLU A 39 21.15 31.98 11.59
CA GLU A 39 21.65 33.09 10.78
C GLU A 39 21.02 34.42 11.17
N GLU A 40 19.72 34.42 11.50
CA GLU A 40 18.98 35.64 11.89
C GLU A 40 19.25 36.11 13.31
N ARG A 41 19.48 35.18 14.26
CA ARG A 41 19.56 35.49 15.71
C ARG A 41 20.94 35.27 16.33
N GLY A 42 21.83 34.59 15.61
CA GLY A 42 23.17 34.22 16.07
C GLY A 42 23.23 32.88 16.80
N GLU A 43 24.42 32.27 16.81
CA GLU A 43 24.68 30.96 17.43
C GLU A 43 24.46 30.96 18.95
N ASP A 44 24.66 32.10 19.62
CA ASP A 44 24.46 32.23 21.07
C ASP A 44 23.01 31.97 21.50
N GLU A 45 22.05 32.15 20.59
CA GLU A 45 20.63 31.89 20.83
C GLU A 45 20.21 30.44 20.50
N LEU A 46 21.12 29.57 20.06
CA LEU A 46 20.81 28.19 19.66
C LEU A 46 19.98 27.41 20.70
N PRO A 47 20.26 27.47 22.02
CA PRO A 47 19.42 26.79 23.01
C PRO A 47 17.96 27.27 23.01
N ARG A 48 17.75 28.56 22.78
CA ARG A 48 16.42 29.19 22.72
C ARG A 48 15.71 28.85 21.43
N ILE A 49 16.42 28.88 20.30
CA ILE A 49 15.91 28.46 18.99
C ILE A 49 15.43 27.00 19.05
N LEU A 50 16.23 26.11 19.63
CA LEU A 50 15.86 24.70 19.77
C LEU A 50 14.64 24.50 20.68
N ASP A 51 14.50 25.30 21.75
CA ASP A 51 13.34 25.25 22.63
C ASP A 51 12.07 25.76 21.93
N GLU A 52 12.18 26.78 21.08
CA GLU A 52 11.09 27.32 20.27
C GLU A 52 10.60 26.32 19.21
N PHE A 53 11.51 25.61 18.55
CA PHE A 53 11.16 24.48 17.68
C PHE A 53 10.53 23.32 18.47
N GLY A 54 10.85 23.22 19.76
CA GLY A 54 10.30 22.25 20.69
C GLY A 54 11.03 20.92 20.70
N SER A 55 10.57 19.98 21.52
CA SER A 55 11.26 18.68 21.65
C SER A 55 11.20 17.87 20.33
N PRO A 56 12.23 17.04 20.04
CA PRO A 56 12.21 16.17 18.87
C PRO A 56 10.98 15.27 18.77
N ALA A 57 10.40 14.88 19.91
CA ALA A 57 9.18 14.09 19.97
C ALA A 57 7.95 14.90 19.52
N ARG A 58 7.83 16.16 19.94
CA ARG A 58 6.73 17.04 19.55
C ARG A 58 6.77 17.37 18.06
N VAL A 59 7.95 17.68 17.54
CA VAL A 59 8.14 17.95 16.10
C VAL A 59 7.83 16.71 15.26
N ALA A 60 8.37 15.55 15.63
CA ALA A 60 8.07 14.31 14.92
C ALA A 60 6.58 13.94 14.96
N ALA A 61 5.88 14.22 16.07
CA ALA A 61 4.43 14.01 16.16
C ALA A 61 3.65 14.94 15.24
N GLY A 62 4.09 16.19 15.07
CA GLY A 62 3.49 17.18 14.16
C GLY A 62 3.52 16.73 12.70
N PHE A 63 4.64 16.16 12.24
CA PHE A 63 4.77 15.63 10.86
C PHE A 63 4.10 14.26 10.65
N GLY A 64 3.71 13.57 11.74
CA GLY A 64 3.15 12.22 11.70
C GLY A 64 1.96 12.05 10.75
N PRO A 65 0.91 12.91 10.82
CA PRO A 65 -0.26 12.83 9.95
C PRO A 65 0.06 12.98 8.45
N GLU A 66 0.93 13.93 8.09
CA GLU A 66 1.31 14.21 6.70
C GLU A 66 2.15 13.09 6.10
N LEU A 67 3.11 12.57 6.87
CA LEU A 67 3.93 11.43 6.45
C LEU A 67 3.08 10.16 6.30
N ARG A 68 2.10 9.94 7.20
CA ARG A 68 1.13 8.83 7.08
C ARG A 68 0.28 8.94 5.83
N LEU A 69 -0.18 10.14 5.47
CA LEU A 69 -0.90 10.39 4.21
C LEU A 69 -0.04 10.05 2.99
N GLY A 70 1.23 10.44 2.99
CA GLY A 70 2.18 10.09 1.92
C GLY A 70 2.37 8.58 1.76
N LEU A 71 2.43 7.85 2.88
CA LEU A 71 2.52 6.38 2.88
C LEU A 71 1.24 5.71 2.34
N VAL A 72 0.07 6.22 2.70
CA VAL A 72 -1.22 5.71 2.19
C VAL A 72 -1.30 5.91 0.68
N ARG A 73 -0.89 7.08 0.17
CA ARG A 73 -0.88 7.37 -1.28
C ARG A 73 0.04 6.41 -2.04
N ARG A 74 1.29 6.22 -1.57
CA ARG A 74 2.24 5.30 -2.21
C ARG A 74 1.76 3.85 -2.14
N GLY A 75 1.22 3.41 -1.01
CA GLY A 75 0.66 2.07 -0.86
C GLY A 75 -0.53 1.83 -1.79
N ALA A 76 -1.44 2.81 -1.91
CA ALA A 76 -2.57 2.74 -2.83
C ALA A 76 -2.10 2.66 -4.29
N ALA A 77 -1.12 3.49 -4.69
CA ALA A 77 -0.55 3.47 -6.03
C ALA A 77 0.13 2.12 -6.35
N GLN A 78 0.86 1.52 -5.41
CA GLN A 78 1.46 0.19 -5.59
C GLN A 78 0.40 -0.90 -5.76
N ILE A 79 -0.66 -0.89 -4.94
CA ILE A 79 -1.76 -1.85 -5.05
C ILE A 79 -2.45 -1.69 -6.41
N LEU A 80 -2.73 -0.45 -6.84
CA LEU A 80 -3.28 -0.15 -8.16
C LEU A 80 -2.39 -0.68 -9.28
N ALA A 81 -1.08 -0.43 -9.22
CA ALA A 81 -0.13 -0.89 -10.23
C ALA A 81 -0.09 -2.42 -10.33
N VAL A 82 -0.07 -3.12 -9.19
CA VAL A 82 -0.09 -4.60 -9.17
C VAL A 82 -1.40 -5.14 -9.75
N LEU A 83 -2.55 -4.59 -9.34
CA LEU A 83 -3.85 -5.03 -9.87
C LEU A 83 -3.98 -4.75 -11.36
N PHE A 84 -3.48 -3.62 -11.83
CA PHE A 84 -3.46 -3.27 -13.24
C PHE A 84 -2.57 -4.23 -14.04
N ALA A 85 -1.32 -4.42 -13.60
CA ALA A 85 -0.39 -5.34 -14.25
C ALA A 85 -0.94 -6.77 -14.30
N THR A 86 -1.62 -7.21 -13.26
CA THR A 86 -2.23 -8.54 -13.20
C THR A 86 -3.37 -8.68 -14.21
N GLY A 87 -4.27 -7.69 -14.29
CA GLY A 87 -5.36 -7.70 -15.27
C GLY A 87 -4.86 -7.65 -16.72
N VAL A 88 -3.85 -6.83 -16.98
CA VAL A 88 -3.20 -6.76 -18.31
C VAL A 88 -2.52 -8.08 -18.64
N ALA A 89 -1.76 -8.66 -17.71
CA ALA A 89 -1.09 -9.94 -17.92
C ALA A 89 -2.09 -11.06 -18.26
N TRP A 90 -3.23 -11.11 -17.57
CA TRP A 90 -4.29 -12.06 -17.87
C TRP A 90 -4.87 -11.86 -19.28
N ARG A 91 -5.19 -10.61 -19.66
CA ARG A 91 -5.70 -10.30 -21.01
C ARG A 91 -4.70 -10.63 -22.11
N CYS A 92 -3.42 -10.32 -21.90
CA CYS A 92 -2.36 -10.73 -22.81
C CYS A 92 -2.27 -12.25 -22.91
N PHE A 93 -2.39 -12.95 -21.79
CA PHE A 93 -2.37 -14.41 -21.78
C PHE A 93 -3.52 -14.99 -22.63
N GLU A 94 -4.74 -14.53 -22.36
CA GLU A 94 -5.96 -14.93 -23.08
C GLU A 94 -5.86 -14.62 -24.58
N THR A 95 -5.35 -13.45 -24.95
CA THR A 95 -5.28 -13.04 -26.36
C THR A 95 -4.22 -13.82 -27.15
N VAL A 96 -3.07 -14.12 -26.53
CA VAL A 96 -1.93 -14.76 -27.21
C VAL A 96 -2.08 -16.27 -27.25
N TRP A 97 -2.47 -16.89 -26.14
CA TRP A 97 -2.53 -18.35 -26.02
C TRP A 97 -3.95 -18.90 -25.99
N GLY A 98 -4.94 -18.08 -25.67
CA GLY A 98 -6.30 -18.55 -25.38
C GLY A 98 -6.34 -19.45 -24.16
N THR A 99 -7.55 -19.88 -23.79
CA THR A 99 -7.72 -21.03 -22.89
C THR A 99 -8.12 -22.21 -23.78
N PRO A 100 -7.23 -23.18 -24.04
CA PRO A 100 -7.56 -24.32 -24.88
C PRO A 100 -8.75 -25.09 -24.31
N ASP A 101 -9.68 -25.55 -25.14
CA ASP A 101 -10.83 -26.35 -24.66
C ASP A 101 -10.40 -27.60 -23.88
N SER A 102 -9.20 -28.11 -24.16
CA SER A 102 -8.58 -29.23 -23.46
C SER A 102 -8.17 -28.95 -22.00
N THR A 103 -8.05 -27.67 -21.59
CA THR A 103 -7.77 -27.30 -20.20
C THR A 103 -9.04 -27.06 -19.40
N ILE A 104 -10.21 -27.01 -20.06
CA ILE A 104 -11.51 -26.87 -19.39
C ILE A 104 -11.86 -28.23 -18.76
N PRO A 105 -11.99 -28.30 -17.42
CA PRO A 105 -12.35 -29.53 -16.75
C PRO A 105 -13.72 -30.04 -17.20
N THR A 106 -13.88 -31.35 -17.31
CA THR A 106 -15.16 -32.00 -17.59
C THR A 106 -15.85 -32.47 -16.32
N GLY A 107 -17.15 -32.73 -16.38
CA GLY A 107 -17.92 -33.20 -15.22
C GLY A 107 -18.21 -32.09 -14.20
N TRP A 108 -18.17 -32.44 -12.90
CA TRP A 108 -18.63 -31.58 -11.81
C TRP A 108 -17.72 -30.38 -11.51
N THR A 109 -16.45 -30.41 -11.94
CA THR A 109 -15.49 -29.32 -11.72
C THR A 109 -15.61 -28.20 -12.74
N ARG A 110 -16.25 -28.44 -13.90
CA ARG A 110 -16.49 -27.44 -14.96
C ARG A 110 -17.16 -26.16 -14.46
N PRO A 111 -18.31 -26.20 -13.74
CA PRO A 111 -18.94 -24.96 -13.25
C PRO A 111 -18.07 -24.18 -12.26
N VAL A 112 -17.27 -24.87 -11.45
CA VAL A 112 -16.34 -24.21 -10.49
C VAL A 112 -15.23 -23.48 -11.25
N PHE A 113 -14.66 -24.12 -12.28
CA PHE A 113 -13.66 -23.49 -13.14
C PHE A 113 -14.21 -22.24 -13.84
N LEU A 114 -15.40 -22.33 -14.45
CA LEU A 114 -16.04 -21.20 -15.14
C LEU A 114 -16.43 -20.05 -14.19
N ALA A 115 -16.86 -20.38 -12.97
CA ALA A 115 -17.11 -19.36 -11.94
C ALA A 115 -15.79 -18.69 -11.52
N ALA A 116 -14.72 -19.46 -11.36
CA ALA A 116 -13.42 -18.96 -10.97
C ALA A 116 -12.79 -18.04 -12.03
N THR A 117 -12.90 -18.38 -13.32
CA THR A 117 -12.49 -17.49 -14.42
C THR A 117 -13.27 -16.18 -14.40
N GLY A 118 -14.59 -16.24 -14.22
CA GLY A 118 -15.42 -15.03 -14.09
C GLY A 118 -15.00 -14.15 -12.90
N VAL A 119 -14.65 -14.75 -11.75
CA VAL A 119 -14.14 -14.00 -10.60
C VAL A 119 -12.79 -13.36 -10.90
N ILE A 120 -11.87 -14.05 -11.57
CA ILE A 120 -10.55 -13.51 -11.96
C ILE A 120 -10.68 -12.35 -12.93
N GLU A 121 -11.69 -12.35 -13.81
CA GLU A 121 -11.93 -11.25 -14.74
C GLU A 121 -12.53 -10.02 -14.04
N ILE A 122 -13.52 -10.22 -13.18
CA ILE A 122 -14.30 -9.13 -12.57
C ILE A 122 -13.57 -8.53 -11.36
N ALA A 123 -12.93 -9.36 -10.52
CA ALA A 123 -12.37 -8.91 -9.25
C ALA A 123 -11.27 -7.84 -9.38
N PRO A 124 -10.32 -7.92 -10.34
CA PRO A 124 -9.32 -6.88 -10.55
C PRO A 124 -9.97 -5.57 -10.99
N VAL A 125 -10.98 -5.61 -11.88
CA VAL A 125 -11.68 -4.43 -12.38
C VAL A 125 -12.38 -3.71 -11.21
N VAL A 126 -13.12 -4.46 -10.39
CA VAL A 126 -13.80 -3.91 -9.20
C VAL A 126 -12.78 -3.33 -8.22
N ALA A 127 -11.68 -4.04 -7.97
CA ALA A 127 -10.63 -3.57 -7.06
C ALA A 127 -9.93 -2.30 -7.58
N GLN A 128 -9.69 -2.21 -8.89
CA GLN A 128 -9.13 -1.03 -9.55
C GLN A 128 -10.07 0.18 -9.46
N LEU A 129 -11.35 0.01 -9.80
CA LEU A 129 -12.35 1.08 -9.71
C LEU A 129 -12.49 1.59 -8.27
N ALA A 130 -12.51 0.68 -7.29
CA ALA A 130 -12.57 1.06 -5.88
C ALA A 130 -11.31 1.80 -5.42
N ALA A 131 -10.13 1.37 -5.85
CA ALA A 131 -8.88 2.02 -5.49
C ALA A 131 -8.70 3.38 -6.19
N LEU A 132 -9.19 3.54 -7.42
CA LEU A 132 -9.28 4.83 -8.12
C LEU A 132 -10.24 5.78 -7.42
N ALA A 133 -11.43 5.31 -7.04
CA ALA A 133 -12.38 6.10 -6.26
C ALA A 133 -11.78 6.51 -4.90
N CYS A 134 -11.05 5.61 -4.25
CA CYS A 134 -10.31 5.89 -3.03
C CYS A 134 -9.30 7.04 -3.22
N LEU A 135 -8.48 6.96 -4.26
CA LEU A 135 -7.48 7.96 -4.58
C LEU A 135 -8.15 9.31 -4.86
N GLY A 136 -9.22 9.34 -5.66
CA GLY A 136 -9.98 10.55 -5.95
C GLY A 136 -10.57 11.19 -4.69
N VAL A 137 -11.16 10.39 -3.80
CA VAL A 137 -11.70 10.89 -2.53
C VAL A 137 -10.60 11.43 -1.62
N VAL A 138 -9.46 10.75 -1.53
CA VAL A 138 -8.31 11.21 -0.72
C VAL A 138 -7.74 12.53 -1.24
N LEU A 139 -7.76 12.73 -2.56
CA LEU A 139 -7.27 13.95 -3.18
C LEU A 139 -8.24 15.13 -3.03
N ILE A 140 -9.56 14.89 -3.03
CA ILE A 140 -10.58 15.95 -3.09
C ILE A 140 -11.24 16.23 -1.73
N ALA A 141 -11.65 15.19 -1.00
CA ALA A 141 -12.54 15.32 0.16
C ALA A 141 -11.87 14.97 1.51
N GLY A 142 -10.59 14.57 1.46
CA GLY A 142 -9.84 14.11 2.63
C GLY A 142 -10.22 12.69 3.08
N PRO A 143 -9.46 12.10 4.04
CA PRO A 143 -9.73 10.74 4.49
C PRO A 143 -11.08 10.69 5.22
N GLY A 144 -11.93 9.71 4.94
CA GLY A 144 -13.25 9.61 5.58
C GLY A 144 -13.79 8.19 5.55
N ARG A 145 -15.10 8.02 5.81
CA ARG A 145 -15.77 6.71 5.73
C ARG A 145 -15.57 6.04 4.37
N LEU A 146 -15.45 6.84 3.31
CA LEU A 146 -15.17 6.42 1.94
C LEU A 146 -13.81 5.74 1.77
N LEU A 147 -12.77 6.19 2.49
CA LEU A 147 -11.45 5.53 2.47
C LEU A 147 -11.56 4.09 3.01
N HIS A 148 -12.32 3.90 4.07
CA HIS A 148 -12.52 2.58 4.64
C HIS A 148 -13.35 1.67 3.73
N ALA A 149 -14.46 2.18 3.19
CA ALA A 149 -15.27 1.43 2.24
C ALA A 149 -14.43 0.99 1.04
N ALA A 150 -13.61 1.88 0.49
CA ALA A 150 -12.72 1.56 -0.61
C ALA A 150 -11.64 0.54 -0.21
N ALA A 151 -11.02 0.67 0.97
CA ALA A 151 -10.06 -0.32 1.46
C ALA A 151 -10.68 -1.71 1.64
N VAL A 152 -11.93 -1.79 2.11
CA VAL A 152 -12.69 -3.05 2.21
C VAL A 152 -12.96 -3.61 0.81
N VAL A 153 -13.47 -2.81 -0.13
CA VAL A 153 -13.76 -3.27 -1.49
C VAL A 153 -12.49 -3.73 -2.21
N THR A 154 -11.38 -2.99 -2.11
CA THR A 154 -10.09 -3.40 -2.65
C THR A 154 -9.61 -4.71 -2.00
N SER A 155 -9.77 -4.87 -0.68
CA SER A 155 -9.39 -6.11 0.01
C SER A 155 -10.25 -7.30 -0.43
N VAL A 156 -11.56 -7.11 -0.57
CA VAL A 156 -12.49 -8.13 -1.09
C VAL A 156 -12.11 -8.52 -2.51
N GLY A 157 -11.81 -7.56 -3.39
CA GLY A 157 -11.38 -7.84 -4.76
C GLY A 157 -10.05 -8.60 -4.83
N VAL A 158 -9.07 -8.21 -4.02
CA VAL A 158 -7.76 -8.88 -3.93
C VAL A 158 -7.90 -10.32 -3.41
N VAL A 159 -8.70 -10.53 -2.37
CA VAL A 159 -8.98 -11.88 -1.82
C VAL A 159 -9.76 -12.73 -2.82
N GLY A 160 -10.80 -12.14 -3.45
CA GLY A 160 -11.60 -12.81 -4.49
C GLY A 160 -10.73 -13.27 -5.65
N PHE A 161 -9.82 -12.42 -6.13
CA PHE A 161 -8.84 -12.78 -7.16
C PHE A 161 -7.95 -13.95 -6.72
N GLY A 162 -7.40 -13.90 -5.50
CA GLY A 162 -6.56 -14.99 -4.97
C GLY A 162 -7.32 -16.33 -4.87
N LEU A 163 -8.57 -16.29 -4.42
CA LEU A 163 -9.44 -17.47 -4.34
C LEU A 163 -9.81 -18.01 -5.73
N GLY A 164 -10.11 -17.13 -6.69
CA GLY A 164 -10.36 -17.51 -8.07
C GLY A 164 -9.14 -18.19 -8.70
N ALA A 165 -7.96 -17.60 -8.55
CA ALA A 165 -6.72 -18.19 -9.04
C ALA A 165 -6.44 -19.56 -8.43
N LEU A 166 -6.63 -19.71 -7.11
CA LEU A 166 -6.50 -20.99 -6.42
C LEU A 166 -7.51 -22.01 -6.94
N ALA A 167 -8.77 -21.63 -7.13
CA ALA A 167 -9.81 -22.51 -7.66
C ALA A 167 -9.48 -22.98 -9.09
N ILE A 168 -8.95 -22.12 -9.95
CA ILE A 168 -8.44 -22.53 -11.28
C ILE A 168 -7.29 -23.52 -11.13
N CYS A 169 -6.29 -23.25 -10.29
CA CYS A 169 -5.18 -24.17 -10.08
C CYS A 169 -5.65 -25.55 -9.60
N VAL A 170 -6.61 -25.61 -8.67
CA VAL A 170 -7.14 -26.87 -8.13
C VAL A 170 -7.97 -27.63 -9.17
N THR A 171 -8.75 -26.92 -10.00
CA THR A 171 -9.61 -27.56 -11.01
C THR A 171 -8.85 -28.03 -12.24
N VAL A 172 -7.74 -27.37 -12.59
CA VAL A 172 -6.85 -27.73 -13.72
C VAL A 172 -5.75 -28.71 -13.32
N ALA A 173 -5.34 -28.74 -12.05
CA ALA A 173 -4.36 -29.70 -11.57
C ALA A 173 -4.92 -31.12 -11.69
N ALA A 174 -4.56 -31.82 -12.78
CA ALA A 174 -4.60 -33.26 -12.79
C ALA A 174 -3.85 -33.78 -11.55
N PRO A 175 -4.26 -34.90 -10.93
CA PRO A 175 -3.71 -35.40 -9.66
C PRO A 175 -2.19 -35.65 -9.64
N HIS A 176 -1.48 -35.42 -10.75
CA HIS A 176 -0.06 -35.65 -10.95
C HIS A 176 0.77 -34.36 -11.14
N ARG A 177 0.17 -33.17 -11.20
CA ARG A 177 0.89 -31.89 -11.41
C ARG A 177 0.87 -31.01 -10.15
N LEU A 178 1.72 -31.36 -9.19
CA LEU A 178 1.94 -30.61 -7.95
C LEU A 178 2.52 -29.20 -8.20
N GLU A 179 3.18 -28.99 -9.34
CA GLU A 179 3.81 -27.72 -9.72
C GLU A 179 2.81 -26.56 -9.83
N THR A 180 1.60 -26.83 -10.33
CA THR A 180 0.51 -25.84 -10.45
C THR A 180 -0.05 -25.41 -9.09
N ILE A 181 -0.09 -26.32 -8.11
CA ILE A 181 -0.46 -26.00 -6.73
C ILE A 181 0.63 -25.16 -6.05
N GLY A 182 1.90 -25.44 -6.41
CA GLY A 182 3.07 -24.70 -5.93
C GLY A 182 3.10 -23.21 -6.29
N LEU A 183 2.44 -22.80 -7.39
CA LEU A 183 2.34 -21.38 -7.79
C LEU A 183 1.08 -20.68 -7.25
N GLY A 184 -0.04 -21.41 -7.10
CA GLY A 184 -1.29 -20.84 -6.60
C GLY A 184 -1.22 -20.43 -5.12
N ILE A 185 -0.52 -21.21 -4.29
CA ILE A 185 -0.39 -20.94 -2.84
C ILE A 185 0.40 -19.64 -2.57
N PRO A 186 1.60 -19.41 -3.15
CA PRO A 186 2.32 -18.14 -2.99
C PRO A 186 1.52 -16.93 -3.44
N LEU A 187 0.77 -17.06 -4.55
CA LEU A 187 -0.06 -15.97 -5.06
C LEU A 187 -1.21 -15.64 -4.09
N ALA A 188 -1.89 -16.66 -3.56
CA ALA A 188 -2.94 -16.48 -2.54
C ALA A 188 -2.39 -15.90 -1.22
N LEU A 189 -1.19 -16.31 -0.80
CA LEU A 189 -0.54 -15.75 0.38
C LEU A 189 -0.13 -14.29 0.16
N LEU A 190 0.34 -13.95 -1.04
CA LEU A 190 0.72 -12.59 -1.42
C LEU A 190 -0.51 -11.67 -1.45
N THR A 191 -1.64 -12.12 -2.00
CA THR A 191 -2.90 -11.34 -1.99
C THR A 191 -3.43 -11.14 -0.57
N VAL A 192 -3.40 -12.15 0.29
CA VAL A 192 -3.77 -12.01 1.71
C VAL A 192 -2.82 -11.05 2.44
N GLY A 193 -1.52 -11.11 2.17
CA GLY A 193 -0.53 -10.18 2.71
C GLY A 193 -0.81 -8.72 2.33
N LEU A 194 -1.14 -8.48 1.05
CA LEU A 194 -1.51 -7.16 0.54
C LEU A 194 -2.81 -6.65 1.16
N ALA A 195 -3.84 -7.49 1.29
CA ALA A 195 -5.10 -7.14 1.93
C ALA A 195 -4.91 -6.78 3.41
N ARG A 196 -4.12 -7.55 4.16
CA ARG A 196 -3.76 -7.24 5.55
C ARG A 196 -3.02 -5.91 5.66
N ARG A 197 -2.11 -5.62 4.73
CA ARG A 197 -1.37 -4.36 4.70
C ARG A 197 -2.31 -3.17 4.43
N ALA A 198 -3.24 -3.30 3.49
CA ALA A 198 -4.25 -2.28 3.20
C ALA A 198 -5.14 -2.00 4.44
N HIS A 199 -5.58 -3.04 5.14
CA HIS A 199 -6.36 -2.91 6.38
C HIS A 199 -5.59 -2.20 7.50
N ARG A 200 -4.30 -2.53 7.70
CA ARG A 200 -3.46 -1.86 8.70
C ARG A 200 -3.30 -0.37 8.40
N LEU A 201 -3.02 -0.02 7.14
CA LEU A 201 -2.91 1.39 6.73
C LEU A 201 -4.22 2.16 6.98
N ALA A 202 -5.38 1.52 6.74
CA ALA A 202 -6.67 2.13 7.04
C ALA A 202 -6.93 2.28 8.55
N ALA A 203 -6.46 1.34 9.38
CA ALA A 203 -6.57 1.42 10.84
C ALA A 203 -5.68 2.51 11.42
N ASP A 204 -4.42 2.59 10.98
CA ASP A 204 -3.47 3.62 11.41
C ASP A 204 -3.96 5.04 11.05
N ALA A 205 -4.59 5.19 9.87
CA ALA A 205 -5.20 6.44 9.45
C ALA A 205 -6.38 6.87 10.33
N ARG A 206 -7.11 5.92 10.94
CA ARG A 206 -8.18 6.23 11.91
C ARG A 206 -7.62 6.61 13.27
N ALA A 207 -6.62 5.87 13.75
CA ALA A 207 -5.99 6.11 15.05
C ALA A 207 -5.30 7.49 15.12
N ALA A 208 -4.86 8.04 13.99
CA ALA A 208 -4.29 9.38 13.91
C ALA A 208 -5.29 10.53 14.14
N ARG A 209 -6.59 10.25 14.34
CA ARG A 209 -7.65 11.26 14.51
C ARG A 209 -8.23 11.35 15.93
N GLY A 210 -8.00 10.33 16.77
CA GLY A 210 -8.43 10.32 18.16
C GLY A 210 -7.29 10.76 19.05
#